data_AF-A0A9D4VZA2-F1
#
_entry.id   AF-A0A9D4VZA2-F1
#
_cell.length_a   1.000
_cell.length_b   1.000
_cell.length_c   1.000
_cell.angle_alpha   90.00
_cell.angle_beta   90.00
_cell.angle_gamma   90.00
#
_symmetry.space_group_name_H-M   'P 1'
#
loop_
_entity.id
_entity.type
_entity.pdbx_description
1 polymer ?
#
loop_
_entity_poly.entity_id
_entity_poly.type
_entity_poly.pdbx_seq_one_letter_code
_entity_poly.pdbx_strand_id
1 'polypeptide(L)'
;MRTSKFSCRGLDYRLCLLIVAVILLLFATASRLNIPNVSYYSTTITNLQQNYNDPKKILVSKAKGYPPVFAYWIFGTKGETNKMMRLLQAIYHPRNQYLLQLDDCSSESERMNLALYVKSFKVFEEFGNVNVVGKSYGMNKMGSSSLSASLHASAMLLKLNKDWDWFFTLSASHYPLMTQDDILHAFTNLPTNLNFIHYTNKTLRNEQRNMNQIVVDPSLHSEKSSPLYFAVEARDTPDAFKIFRGSPWMILTRSFMEYCINGWDNLPRRLLMFFSNVAYPMESYFHTVLCNSQEFKNTIVDNNLIYSLFDDDPSESQLLDMSHYDTMMEIGAAFARPFGEDELVLEKIDDLVLNRSLNGIVKGEWCSSSNLEINKSTKVSEIVEDNIDVVKAGLFGMKLRTQLDEIVNSGRYRTSECQFQLV
;
A
#
# COMPACT_ATOMS: atom_id res chain seq x y z
N MET A 1 -10.46 -36.26 -40.09
CA MET A 1 -9.79 -34.94 -40.17
C MET A 1 -8.52 -35.13 -41.00
N ARG A 2 -8.49 -34.55 -42.20
CA ARG A 2 -7.44 -34.74 -43.22
C ARG A 2 -6.12 -34.11 -42.76
N THR A 3 -5.04 -34.87 -42.76
CA THR A 3 -3.67 -34.34 -42.67
C THR A 3 -3.29 -33.74 -44.03
N SER A 4 -3.03 -32.44 -44.07
CA SER A 4 -2.58 -31.75 -45.28
C SER A 4 -1.13 -32.13 -45.57
N LYS A 5 -0.91 -32.96 -46.60
CA LYS A 5 0.42 -33.13 -47.20
C LYS A 5 0.76 -31.84 -47.95
N PHE A 6 1.74 -31.09 -47.44
CA PHE A 6 2.36 -30.00 -48.19
C PHE A 6 3.01 -30.60 -49.45
N SER A 7 2.57 -30.14 -50.62
CA SER A 7 3.14 -30.52 -51.90
C SER A 7 4.36 -29.64 -52.18
N CYS A 8 5.57 -30.15 -51.89
CA CYS A 8 6.79 -29.62 -52.50
C CYS A 8 6.87 -30.16 -53.93
N ARG A 9 6.24 -29.46 -54.89
CA ARG A 9 6.46 -29.72 -56.31
C ARG A 9 7.76 -29.06 -56.73
N GLY A 10 8.76 -29.87 -57.08
CA GLY A 10 9.89 -29.46 -57.92
C GLY A 10 11.20 -29.07 -57.22
N LEU A 11 11.26 -29.07 -55.88
CA LEU A 11 12.53 -28.90 -55.15
C LEU A 11 12.91 -30.18 -54.42
N ASP A 12 14.14 -30.65 -54.64
CA ASP A 12 14.70 -31.82 -53.97
C ASP A 12 14.51 -31.70 -52.46
N TYR A 13 14.00 -32.75 -51.81
CA TYR A 13 13.62 -32.74 -50.39
C TYR A 13 14.79 -32.32 -49.49
N ARG A 14 16.02 -32.66 -49.89
CA ARG A 14 17.26 -32.23 -49.21
C ARG A 14 17.48 -30.72 -49.29
N LEU A 15 17.13 -30.09 -50.41
CA LEU A 15 17.24 -28.64 -50.58
C LEU A 15 16.19 -27.91 -49.73
N CYS A 16 14.99 -28.48 -49.60
CA CYS A 16 13.93 -27.93 -48.75
C CYS A 16 14.32 -27.96 -47.26
N LEU A 17 14.92 -29.07 -46.80
CA LEU A 17 15.47 -29.18 -45.45
C LEU A 17 16.61 -28.18 -45.19
N LEU A 18 17.49 -27.97 -46.17
CA LEU A 18 18.56 -26.96 -46.08
C LEU A 18 18.00 -25.54 -45.97
N ILE A 19 16.98 -25.20 -46.76
CA ILE A 19 16.34 -23.90 -46.71
C ILE A 19 15.69 -23.67 -45.34
N VAL A 20 14.98 -24.66 -44.79
CA VAL A 20 14.38 -24.56 -43.44
C VAL A 20 15.46 -24.40 -42.37
N ALA A 21 16.56 -25.14 -42.45
CA ALA A 21 17.67 -25.02 -41.50
C ALA A 21 18.34 -23.64 -41.56
N VAL A 22 18.53 -23.09 -42.76
CA VAL A 22 19.08 -21.74 -42.94
C VAL A 22 18.11 -20.67 -42.43
N ILE A 23 16.80 -20.82 -42.66
CA ILE A 23 15.79 -19.89 -42.11
C ILE A 23 15.78 -19.94 -40.58
N LEU A 24 15.87 -21.13 -39.98
CA LEU A 24 15.96 -21.27 -38.52
C LEU A 24 17.25 -20.66 -37.95
N LEU A 25 18.38 -20.81 -38.65
CA LEU A 25 19.64 -20.16 -38.29
C LEU A 25 19.56 -18.63 -38.41
N LEU A 26 18.94 -18.11 -39.47
CA LEU A 26 18.73 -16.68 -39.67
C LEU A 26 17.75 -16.11 -38.64
N PHE A 27 16.70 -16.85 -38.26
CA PHE A 27 15.82 -16.48 -37.15
C PHE A 27 16.58 -16.47 -35.83
N ALA A 28 17.44 -17.45 -35.58
CA ALA A 28 18.25 -17.50 -34.36
C ALA A 28 19.27 -16.35 -34.28
N THR A 29 19.87 -15.94 -35.40
CA THR A 29 20.80 -14.80 -35.44
C THR A 29 20.08 -13.45 -35.38
N ALA A 30 18.94 -13.29 -36.06
CA ALA A 30 18.09 -12.10 -35.95
C ALA A 30 17.51 -11.92 -34.53
N SER A 31 17.13 -13.01 -33.86
CA SER A 31 16.70 -13.00 -32.46
C SER A 31 17.79 -12.53 -31.50
N ARG A 32 19.07 -12.75 -31.84
CA ARG A 32 20.20 -12.24 -31.05
C ARG A 32 20.57 -10.79 -31.37
N LEU A 33 20.24 -10.29 -32.55
CA LEU A 33 20.53 -8.91 -32.97
C LEU A 33 19.41 -7.92 -32.59
N ASN A 34 18.18 -8.40 -32.35
CA ASN A 34 17.02 -7.58 -31.93
C ASN A 34 16.81 -7.51 -30.41
N ILE A 35 17.85 -7.70 -29.60
CA ILE A 35 17.82 -7.33 -28.18
C ILE A 35 18.33 -5.89 -28.07
N PRO A 36 17.47 -4.86 -27.97
CA PRO A 36 17.93 -3.52 -27.64
C PRO A 36 18.53 -3.53 -26.23
N ASN A 37 19.85 -3.37 -26.12
CA ASN A 37 20.59 -2.95 -24.91
C ASN A 37 20.22 -3.56 -23.54
N VAL A 38 19.65 -4.78 -23.47
CA VAL A 38 19.40 -5.47 -22.18
C VAL A 38 20.72 -5.92 -21.52
N SER A 39 21.83 -5.99 -22.25
CA SER A 39 23.12 -6.43 -21.70
C SER A 39 23.75 -5.41 -20.73
N TYR A 40 23.64 -4.11 -21.00
CA TYR A 40 24.17 -3.09 -20.07
C TYR A 40 23.39 -3.12 -18.75
N TYR A 41 22.06 -3.25 -18.82
CA TYR A 41 21.18 -3.28 -17.63
C TYR A 41 21.22 -4.62 -16.88
N SER A 42 21.36 -5.75 -17.57
CA SER A 42 21.50 -7.07 -16.94
C SER A 42 22.78 -7.14 -16.13
N THR A 43 23.87 -6.54 -16.61
CA THR A 43 25.16 -6.50 -15.89
C THR A 43 25.06 -5.65 -14.62
N THR A 44 24.28 -4.57 -14.63
CA THR A 44 23.97 -3.79 -13.42
C THR A 44 23.13 -4.59 -12.44
N ILE A 45 22.10 -5.31 -12.91
CA ILE A 45 21.23 -6.14 -12.05
C ILE A 45 21.99 -7.34 -11.44
N THR A 46 22.85 -8.02 -12.20
CA THR A 46 23.67 -9.14 -11.68
C THR A 46 24.76 -8.66 -10.72
N ASN A 47 25.39 -7.51 -10.98
CA ASN A 47 26.31 -6.90 -10.02
C ASN A 47 25.58 -6.38 -8.76
N LEU A 48 24.31 -5.94 -8.87
CA LEU A 48 23.47 -5.55 -7.74
C LEU A 48 22.96 -6.74 -6.92
N GLN A 49 22.82 -7.93 -7.52
CA GLN A 49 22.46 -9.16 -6.79
C GLN A 49 23.67 -9.78 -6.09
N GLN A 50 24.90 -9.62 -6.61
CA GLN A 50 26.11 -10.17 -5.98
C GLN A 50 26.55 -9.41 -4.71
N ASN A 51 26.08 -8.19 -4.49
CA ASN A 51 26.38 -7.37 -3.30
C ASN A 51 25.22 -7.28 -2.29
N TYR A 52 24.24 -8.20 -2.34
CA TYR A 52 23.24 -8.29 -1.28
C TYR A 52 23.85 -9.00 -0.07
N ASN A 53 24.66 -8.26 0.70
CA ASN A 53 24.90 -8.63 2.08
C ASN A 53 23.54 -8.67 2.76
N ASP A 54 23.19 -9.77 3.43
CA ASP A 54 21.95 -9.84 4.21
C ASP A 54 21.93 -8.63 5.15
N PRO A 55 20.96 -7.71 5.02
CA PRO A 55 20.92 -6.52 5.84
C PRO A 55 20.90 -6.97 7.31
N LYS A 56 21.61 -6.23 8.17
CA LYS A 56 21.71 -6.54 9.60
C LYS A 56 20.30 -6.66 10.13
N LYS A 57 19.85 -7.89 10.41
CA LYS A 57 18.49 -8.15 10.88
C LYS A 57 18.33 -7.47 12.23
N ILE A 58 17.65 -6.32 12.24
CA ILE A 58 17.41 -5.57 13.46
C ILE A 58 16.52 -6.41 14.35
N LEU A 59 16.96 -6.68 15.57
CA LEU A 59 16.14 -7.36 16.55
C LEU A 59 15.21 -6.31 17.17
N VAL A 60 13.91 -6.46 16.91
CA VAL A 60 12.90 -5.57 17.45
C VAL A 60 12.36 -6.14 18.76
N SER A 61 12.32 -5.34 19.82
CA SER A 61 11.75 -5.77 21.10
C SER A 61 10.22 -5.76 21.07
N LYS A 62 9.57 -6.88 21.44
CA LYS A 62 8.12 -7.09 21.31
C LYS A 62 7.31 -7.24 22.62
N ALA A 63 7.87 -6.83 23.75
CA ALA A 63 7.15 -6.93 25.02
C ALA A 63 6.16 -5.76 25.25
N LYS A 64 5.26 -5.91 26.23
CA LYS A 64 4.35 -4.83 26.64
C LYS A 64 5.16 -3.58 27.01
N GLY A 65 4.77 -2.43 26.47
CA GLY A 65 5.45 -1.15 26.69
C GLY A 65 6.51 -0.82 25.65
N TYR A 66 6.86 -1.76 24.76
CA TYR A 66 7.61 -1.44 23.55
C TYR A 66 6.68 -0.93 22.45
N PRO A 67 7.13 0.02 21.61
CA PRO A 67 6.35 0.49 20.48
C PRO A 67 5.97 -0.64 19.53
N PRO A 68 4.90 -0.54 18.75
CA PRO A 68 4.62 -1.55 17.73
C PRO A 68 5.48 -1.38 16.49
N VAL A 69 5.41 -2.35 15.59
CA VAL A 69 6.01 -2.27 14.26
C VAL A 69 4.91 -2.05 13.24
N PHE A 70 4.99 -0.97 12.46
CA PHE A 70 4.03 -0.70 11.40
C PHE A 70 4.54 -1.20 10.05
N ALA A 71 3.63 -1.69 9.23
CA ALA A 71 3.85 -2.07 7.85
C ALA A 71 3.04 -1.15 6.93
N TYR A 72 3.71 -0.24 6.24
CA TYR A 72 3.10 0.71 5.32
C TYR A 72 3.12 0.17 3.89
N TRP A 73 1.95 0.05 3.27
CA TRP A 73 1.84 -0.02 1.83
C TRP A 73 1.54 1.36 1.28
N ILE A 74 2.49 1.91 0.51
CA ILE A 74 2.37 3.22 -0.13
C ILE A 74 2.18 2.97 -1.62
N PHE A 75 0.98 3.24 -2.14
CA PHE A 75 0.69 3.11 -3.56
C PHE A 75 0.71 4.48 -4.25
N GLY A 76 1.20 4.52 -5.49
CA GLY A 76 1.18 5.70 -6.34
C GLY A 76 0.92 5.35 -7.80
N THR A 77 0.75 6.38 -8.62
CA THR A 77 0.59 6.28 -10.08
C THR A 77 1.67 7.07 -10.81
N LYS A 78 1.55 7.14 -12.13
CA LYS A 78 2.44 7.89 -13.02
C LYS A 78 2.66 9.32 -12.52
N GLY A 79 3.92 9.71 -12.40
CA GLY A 79 4.36 11.04 -11.97
C GLY A 79 4.50 11.19 -10.46
N GLU A 80 4.09 10.21 -9.65
CA GLU A 80 4.00 10.40 -8.20
C GLU A 80 5.24 9.95 -7.42
N THR A 81 6.34 9.62 -8.11
CA THR A 81 7.59 9.16 -7.48
C THR A 81 8.08 10.13 -6.40
N ASN A 82 8.04 11.44 -6.65
CA ASN A 82 8.48 12.45 -5.68
C ASN A 82 7.55 12.51 -4.46
N LYS A 83 6.23 12.50 -4.68
CA LYS A 83 5.24 12.48 -3.59
C LYS A 83 5.40 11.25 -2.70
N MET A 84 5.58 10.07 -3.31
CA MET A 84 5.84 8.84 -2.56
C MET A 84 7.11 8.93 -1.71
N MET A 85 8.19 9.50 -2.27
CA MET A 85 9.45 9.67 -1.54
C MET A 85 9.33 10.71 -0.42
N ARG A 86 8.67 11.83 -0.66
CA ARG A 86 8.40 12.85 0.38
C ARG A 86 7.59 12.26 1.54
N LEU A 87 6.55 11.48 1.24
CA LEU A 87 5.77 10.76 2.24
C LEU A 87 6.66 9.75 2.99
N LEU A 88 7.39 8.87 2.28
CA LEU A 88 8.26 7.88 2.89
C LEU A 88 9.25 8.52 3.87
N GLN A 89 9.91 9.60 3.46
CA GLN A 89 10.86 10.33 4.29
C GLN A 89 10.19 10.98 5.52
N ALA A 90 8.93 11.42 5.39
CA ALA A 90 8.17 12.01 6.47
C ALA A 90 7.77 10.98 7.55
N ILE A 91 7.53 9.72 7.16
CA ILE A 91 7.07 8.65 8.06
C ILE A 91 8.14 7.60 8.37
N TYR A 92 9.38 7.79 7.93
CA TYR A 92 10.42 6.78 8.05
C TYR A 92 10.84 6.56 9.51
N HIS A 93 10.91 5.30 9.92
CA HIS A 93 11.48 4.85 11.18
C HIS A 93 12.08 3.44 10.99
N PRO A 94 13.28 3.14 11.52
CA PRO A 94 13.99 1.88 11.27
C PRO A 94 13.24 0.63 11.75
N ARG A 95 12.38 0.78 12.75
CA ARG A 95 11.49 -0.28 13.27
C ARG A 95 10.48 -0.77 12.23
N ASN A 96 9.95 0.13 11.42
CA ASN A 96 8.80 -0.14 10.56
C ASN A 96 9.20 -0.83 9.25
N GLN A 97 8.21 -1.25 8.47
CA GLN A 97 8.37 -1.85 7.15
C GLN A 97 7.63 -1.01 6.11
N TYR A 98 8.24 -0.80 4.95
CA TYR A 98 7.68 0.00 3.87
C TYR A 98 7.68 -0.79 2.57
N LEU A 99 6.52 -0.85 1.92
CA LEU A 99 6.35 -1.43 0.60
C LEU A 99 5.76 -0.38 -0.35
N LEU A 100 6.56 0.04 -1.31
CA LEU A 100 6.19 1.05 -2.30
C LEU A 100 5.75 0.35 -3.60
N GLN A 101 4.63 0.79 -4.17
CA GLN A 101 4.11 0.23 -5.40
C GLN A 101 3.58 1.34 -6.33
N LEU A 102 4.10 1.38 -7.55
CA LEU A 102 3.52 2.17 -8.63
C LEU A 102 2.61 1.27 -9.49
N ASP A 103 1.46 1.80 -9.90
CA ASP A 103 0.49 1.10 -10.74
C ASP A 103 0.98 0.86 -12.19
N ASP A 104 0.07 0.40 -13.05
CA ASP A 104 0.38 0.11 -14.45
C ASP A 104 0.37 1.34 -15.37
N CYS A 105 -0.06 2.51 -14.88
CA CYS A 105 0.08 3.78 -15.59
C CYS A 105 1.55 4.24 -15.58
N SER A 106 2.32 3.88 -14.55
CA SER A 106 3.76 4.14 -14.49
C SER A 106 4.56 3.26 -15.46
N SER A 107 5.60 3.84 -16.04
CA SER A 107 6.52 3.11 -16.93
C SER A 107 7.45 2.18 -16.14
N GLU A 108 8.06 1.20 -16.80
CA GLU A 108 9.11 0.38 -16.19
C GLU A 108 10.32 1.23 -15.76
N SER A 109 10.68 2.23 -16.56
CA SER A 109 11.73 3.18 -16.20
C SER A 109 11.39 3.96 -14.93
N GLU A 110 10.14 4.37 -14.75
CA GLU A 110 9.71 5.09 -13.55
C GLU A 110 9.78 4.20 -12.30
N ARG A 111 9.34 2.95 -12.40
CA ARG A 111 9.50 1.96 -11.31
C ARG A 111 10.96 1.70 -10.97
N MET A 112 11.82 1.56 -11.99
CA MET A 112 13.26 1.42 -11.79
C MET A 112 13.86 2.68 -11.13
N ASN A 113 13.44 3.87 -11.56
CA ASN A 113 13.90 5.13 -10.96
C ASN A 113 13.50 5.23 -9.50
N LEU A 114 12.27 4.82 -9.13
CA LEU A 114 11.85 4.75 -7.72
C LEU A 114 12.74 3.79 -6.92
N ALA A 115 13.02 2.60 -7.44
CA ALA A 115 13.90 1.64 -6.79
C ALA A 115 15.34 2.17 -6.62
N LEU A 116 15.89 2.83 -7.65
CA LEU A 116 17.20 3.49 -7.58
C LEU A 116 17.18 4.66 -6.58
N TYR A 117 16.08 5.41 -6.50
CA TYR A 117 15.96 6.53 -5.56
C TYR A 117 15.94 6.01 -4.12
N VAL A 118 15.16 4.99 -3.80
CA VAL A 118 15.17 4.33 -2.48
C VAL A 118 16.57 3.83 -2.12
N LYS A 119 17.23 3.08 -3.02
CA LYS A 119 18.61 2.58 -2.80
C LYS A 119 19.65 3.67 -2.61
N SER A 120 19.34 4.89 -3.02
CA SER A 120 20.29 5.98 -2.92
C SER A 120 20.41 6.57 -1.52
N PHE A 121 19.47 6.24 -0.61
CA PHE A 121 19.55 6.58 0.82
C PHE A 121 20.24 5.46 1.59
N LYS A 122 21.41 5.77 2.18
CA LYS A 122 22.17 4.79 2.98
C LYS A 122 21.39 4.26 4.18
N VAL A 123 20.54 5.10 4.79
CA VAL A 123 19.70 4.69 5.92
C VAL A 123 18.75 3.56 5.53
N PHE A 124 18.13 3.65 4.35
CA PHE A 124 17.20 2.60 3.87
C PHE A 124 17.95 1.32 3.50
N GLU A 125 19.15 1.44 2.95
CA GLU A 125 20.02 0.32 2.62
C GLU A 125 20.49 -0.45 3.87
N GLU A 126 20.97 0.26 4.89
CA GLU A 126 21.49 -0.34 6.12
C GLU A 126 20.40 -1.11 6.89
N PHE A 127 19.23 -0.49 7.07
CA PHE A 127 18.13 -1.10 7.82
C PHE A 127 17.31 -2.09 6.98
N GLY A 128 17.42 -2.06 5.66
CA GLY A 128 16.80 -3.03 4.75
C GLY A 128 15.27 -3.10 4.83
N ASN A 129 14.62 -2.05 5.33
CA ASN A 129 13.20 -2.05 5.68
C ASN A 129 12.29 -1.32 4.67
N VAL A 130 12.84 -0.89 3.52
CA VAL A 130 12.11 -0.25 2.43
C VAL A 130 12.21 -1.09 1.16
N ASN A 131 11.07 -1.53 0.63
CA ASN A 131 10.97 -2.40 -0.54
C ASN A 131 10.13 -1.74 -1.64
N VAL A 132 10.48 -2.01 -2.91
CA VAL A 132 9.72 -1.52 -4.07
C VAL A 132 9.23 -2.71 -4.88
N VAL A 133 7.93 -2.72 -5.22
CA VAL A 133 7.35 -3.74 -6.10
C VAL A 133 7.85 -3.54 -7.53
N GLY A 134 8.62 -4.50 -8.05
CA GLY A 134 9.24 -4.39 -9.37
C GLY A 134 8.28 -4.60 -10.54
N LYS A 135 7.45 -5.65 -10.47
CA LYS A 135 6.49 -5.99 -11.55
C LYS A 135 5.13 -5.36 -11.27
N SER A 136 4.63 -4.60 -12.25
CA SER A 136 3.28 -4.05 -12.22
C SER A 136 2.29 -4.99 -12.94
N TYR A 137 1.00 -4.80 -12.66
CA TYR A 137 -0.15 -5.51 -13.21
C TYR A 137 -1.32 -4.53 -13.27
N GLY A 138 -2.35 -4.82 -14.08
CA GLY A 138 -3.48 -3.92 -14.25
C GLY A 138 -4.17 -3.62 -12.91
N MET A 139 -4.23 -2.34 -12.55
CA MET A 139 -4.84 -1.86 -11.31
C MET A 139 -5.85 -0.76 -11.60
N ASN A 140 -7.13 -1.12 -11.63
CA ASN A 140 -8.22 -0.16 -11.70
C ASN A 140 -8.67 0.23 -10.29
N LYS A 141 -8.62 1.54 -9.97
CA LYS A 141 -9.02 2.09 -8.66
C LYS A 141 -10.47 1.80 -8.27
N MET A 142 -11.37 1.69 -9.26
CA MET A 142 -12.77 1.35 -9.06
C MET A 142 -13.00 -0.17 -9.03
N GLY A 143 -12.03 -0.98 -9.47
CA GLY A 143 -12.18 -2.40 -9.70
C GLY A 143 -11.65 -3.28 -8.58
N SER A 144 -11.93 -4.58 -8.70
CA SER A 144 -11.43 -5.62 -7.80
C SER A 144 -9.93 -5.87 -7.90
N SER A 145 -9.29 -5.43 -8.97
CA SER A 145 -7.83 -5.36 -9.08
C SER A 145 -7.18 -4.46 -8.04
N SER A 146 -7.82 -3.36 -7.61
CA SER A 146 -7.33 -2.53 -6.49
C SER A 146 -7.35 -3.31 -5.16
N LEU A 147 -8.42 -4.07 -4.91
CA LEU A 147 -8.50 -4.96 -3.74
C LEU A 147 -7.43 -6.06 -3.80
N SER A 148 -7.27 -6.68 -4.97
CA SER A 148 -6.21 -7.67 -5.20
C SER A 148 -4.82 -7.11 -4.91
N ALA A 149 -4.57 -5.85 -5.26
CA ALA A 149 -3.29 -5.20 -5.00
C ALA A 149 -3.01 -5.00 -3.51
N SER A 150 -4.03 -4.57 -2.74
CA SER A 150 -3.91 -4.43 -1.28
C SER A 150 -3.62 -5.78 -0.60
N LEU A 151 -4.33 -6.83 -1.00
CA LEU A 151 -4.10 -8.19 -0.51
C LEU A 151 -2.71 -8.70 -0.89
N HIS A 152 -2.28 -8.48 -2.13
CA HIS A 152 -0.93 -8.86 -2.58
C HIS A 152 0.16 -8.11 -1.79
N ALA A 153 0.01 -6.81 -1.55
CA ALA A 153 0.93 -6.02 -0.74
C ALA A 153 1.02 -6.56 0.69
N SER A 154 -0.11 -6.87 1.32
CA SER A 154 -0.13 -7.47 2.65
C SER A 154 0.54 -8.85 2.68
N ALA A 155 0.33 -9.70 1.67
CA ALA A 155 0.97 -11.00 1.56
C ALA A 155 2.49 -10.89 1.39
N MET A 156 2.96 -9.89 0.63
CA MET A 156 4.39 -9.58 0.53
C MET A 156 4.96 -9.15 1.87
N LEU A 157 4.28 -8.26 2.61
CA LEU A 157 4.73 -7.81 3.93
C LEU A 157 4.72 -8.93 4.97
N LEU A 158 3.73 -9.83 4.96
CA LEU A 158 3.72 -11.06 5.78
C LEU A 158 4.92 -11.97 5.48
N LYS A 159 5.35 -12.02 4.23
CA LYS A 159 6.51 -12.81 3.79
C LYS A 159 7.83 -12.14 4.16
N LEU A 160 7.94 -10.82 4.01
CA LEU A 160 9.15 -10.05 4.25
C LEU A 160 9.52 -9.97 5.72
N ASN A 161 8.53 -9.73 6.58
CA ASN A 161 8.76 -9.59 8.01
C ASN A 161 7.61 -10.18 8.83
N LYS A 162 7.93 -10.95 9.87
CA LYS A 162 6.95 -11.54 10.79
C LYS A 162 6.59 -10.64 11.97
N ASP A 163 7.35 -9.55 12.14
CA ASP A 163 7.37 -8.74 13.33
C ASP A 163 6.50 -7.49 13.25
N TRP A 164 5.81 -7.22 12.15
CA TRP A 164 4.85 -6.10 12.12
C TRP A 164 3.55 -6.41 12.85
N ASP A 165 2.87 -5.38 13.35
CA ASP A 165 1.66 -5.50 14.17
C ASP A 165 0.44 -4.90 13.45
N TRP A 166 0.63 -3.77 12.74
CA TRP A 166 -0.42 -3.10 11.96
C TRP A 166 0.00 -2.82 10.52
N PHE A 167 -0.94 -3.01 9.60
CA PHE A 167 -0.85 -2.76 8.17
C PHE A 167 -1.60 -1.46 7.82
N PHE A 168 -0.87 -0.47 7.32
CA PHE A 168 -1.39 0.83 6.90
C PHE A 168 -1.51 0.87 5.37
N THR A 169 -2.67 1.32 4.88
CA THR A 169 -2.90 1.58 3.45
C THR A 169 -2.81 3.06 3.15
N LEU A 170 -1.76 3.50 2.45
CA LEU A 170 -1.55 4.91 2.09
C LEU A 170 -1.37 5.08 0.59
N SER A 171 -1.84 6.21 0.07
CA SER A 171 -1.53 6.70 -1.27
C SER A 171 -0.41 7.75 -1.22
N ALA A 172 0.20 8.03 -2.37
CA ALA A 172 1.15 9.15 -2.52
C ALA A 172 0.57 10.53 -2.16
N SER A 173 -0.76 10.67 -2.07
CA SER A 173 -1.44 11.92 -1.69
C SER A 173 -1.75 12.04 -0.20
N HIS A 174 -1.36 11.07 0.63
CA HIS A 174 -1.45 11.20 2.08
C HIS A 174 -0.23 11.96 2.62
N TYR A 175 -0.41 12.66 3.73
CA TYR A 175 0.69 13.23 4.49
C TYR A 175 0.46 13.12 6.00
N PRO A 176 1.49 12.83 6.81
CA PRO A 176 1.33 12.73 8.26
C PRO A 176 1.09 14.11 8.89
N LEU A 177 0.28 14.15 9.93
CA LEU A 177 -0.02 15.34 10.74
C LEU A 177 0.67 15.32 12.11
N MET A 178 1.63 14.41 12.29
CA MET A 178 2.44 14.23 13.49
C MET A 178 3.66 13.38 13.15
N THR A 179 4.67 13.34 14.04
CA THR A 179 5.89 12.59 13.78
C THR A 179 5.68 11.08 13.85
N GLN A 180 6.61 10.29 13.31
CA GLN A 180 6.52 8.84 13.41
C GLN A 180 6.64 8.34 14.87
N ASP A 181 7.44 9.01 15.71
CA ASP A 181 7.54 8.74 17.14
C ASP A 181 6.22 9.04 17.88
N ASP A 182 5.49 10.08 17.47
CA ASP A 182 4.16 10.40 18.02
C ASP A 182 3.16 9.25 17.77
N ILE A 183 3.11 8.75 16.53
CA ILE A 183 2.20 7.64 16.15
C ILE A 183 2.62 6.37 16.89
N LEU A 184 3.92 6.05 16.91
CA LEU A 184 4.43 4.89 17.64
C LEU A 184 4.09 4.96 19.12
N HIS A 185 4.31 6.12 19.76
CA HIS A 185 3.98 6.34 21.17
C HIS A 185 2.49 6.14 21.45
N ALA A 186 1.62 6.69 20.60
CA ALA A 186 0.18 6.59 20.78
C ALA A 186 -0.30 5.13 20.69
N PHE A 187 0.32 4.30 19.86
CA PHE A 187 -0.05 2.90 19.71
C PHE A 187 0.60 1.95 20.73
N THR A 188 1.69 2.33 21.41
CA THR A 188 2.44 1.47 22.35
C THR A 188 1.58 0.76 23.41
N ASN A 189 0.53 1.43 23.90
CA ASN A 189 -0.32 0.88 24.97
C ASN A 189 -1.67 0.34 24.48
N LEU A 190 -1.91 0.38 23.17
CA LEU A 190 -3.15 -0.13 22.60
C LEU A 190 -3.14 -1.66 22.53
N PRO A 191 -4.29 -2.31 22.71
CA PRO A 191 -4.42 -3.71 22.38
C PRO A 191 -4.08 -3.95 20.90
N THR A 192 -3.11 -4.82 20.64
CA THR A 192 -2.57 -5.08 19.28
C THR A 192 -3.55 -5.79 18.35
N ASN A 193 -4.71 -6.19 18.86
CA ASN A 193 -5.77 -6.82 18.10
C ASN A 193 -6.78 -5.82 17.51
N LEU A 194 -6.67 -4.51 17.76
CA LEU A 194 -7.62 -3.52 17.26
C LEU A 194 -7.41 -3.15 15.78
N ASN A 195 -8.50 -3.15 15.02
CA ASN A 195 -8.55 -2.75 13.61
C ASN A 195 -9.23 -1.38 13.49
N PHE A 196 -8.57 -0.41 12.88
CA PHE A 196 -9.05 0.95 12.71
C PHE A 196 -9.57 1.14 11.29
N ILE A 197 -10.89 1.30 11.19
CA ILE A 197 -11.60 1.54 9.93
C ILE A 197 -12.59 2.67 10.16
N HIS A 198 -13.09 3.29 9.10
CA HIS A 198 -14.20 4.23 9.22
C HIS A 198 -15.41 3.67 8.48
N TYR A 199 -16.60 3.73 9.08
CA TYR A 199 -17.87 3.37 8.43
C TYR A 199 -18.56 4.58 7.81
N THR A 200 -19.23 4.36 6.67
CA THR A 200 -20.18 5.35 6.14
C THR A 200 -21.56 4.73 6.06
N ASN A 201 -22.55 5.40 6.66
CA ASN A 201 -23.96 5.03 6.60
C ASN A 201 -24.71 5.79 5.50
N LYS A 202 -24.01 6.62 4.72
CA LYS A 202 -24.66 7.44 3.70
C LYS A 202 -25.06 6.57 2.52
N THR A 203 -26.36 6.56 2.23
CA THR A 203 -26.91 6.01 1.00
C THR A 203 -26.40 6.85 -0.17
N LEU A 204 -25.29 6.46 -0.78
CA LEU A 204 -24.78 7.14 -1.95
C LEU A 204 -25.79 6.93 -3.09
N ARG A 205 -26.34 8.04 -3.61
CA ARG A 205 -27.28 8.07 -4.74
C ARG A 205 -26.64 7.65 -6.07
N ASN A 206 -25.39 7.16 -6.04
CA ASN A 206 -24.62 6.78 -7.21
C ASN A 206 -24.90 5.30 -7.56
N GLU A 207 -25.60 5.08 -8.67
CA GLU A 207 -25.92 3.75 -9.21
C GLU A 207 -24.69 2.87 -9.40
N GLN A 208 -23.51 3.46 -9.68
CA GLN A 208 -22.26 2.73 -9.85
C GLN A 208 -21.78 2.05 -8.56
N ARG A 209 -22.21 2.54 -7.38
CA ARG A 209 -21.82 2.02 -6.07
C ARG A 209 -22.91 1.09 -5.50
N ASN A 210 -23.84 0.62 -6.33
CA ASN A 210 -24.84 -0.37 -5.95
C ASN A 210 -24.20 -1.77 -5.85
N MET A 211 -24.37 -2.46 -4.71
CA MET A 211 -23.79 -3.80 -4.48
C MET A 211 -24.43 -4.90 -5.34
N ASN A 212 -25.63 -4.64 -5.86
CA ASN A 212 -26.38 -5.54 -6.73
C ASN A 212 -25.97 -5.37 -8.20
N GLN A 213 -25.32 -4.27 -8.57
CA GLN A 213 -24.79 -4.07 -9.91
C GLN A 213 -23.59 -5.00 -10.14
N ILE A 214 -23.67 -5.86 -11.16
CA ILE A 214 -22.57 -6.75 -11.53
C ILE A 214 -21.58 -5.96 -12.38
N VAL A 215 -20.31 -6.06 -12.01
CA VAL A 215 -19.20 -5.39 -12.67
C VAL A 215 -18.12 -6.41 -13.04
N VAL A 216 -17.52 -6.28 -14.21
CA VAL A 216 -16.33 -7.05 -14.59
C VAL A 216 -15.14 -6.10 -14.65
N ASP A 217 -14.10 -6.40 -13.88
CA ASP A 217 -12.82 -5.70 -13.94
C ASP A 217 -11.83 -6.49 -14.82
N PRO A 218 -11.54 -6.02 -16.05
CA PRO A 218 -10.62 -6.74 -16.93
C PRO A 218 -9.17 -6.66 -16.48
N SER A 219 -8.86 -5.73 -15.58
CA SER A 219 -7.51 -5.52 -15.05
C SER A 219 -7.04 -6.70 -14.21
N LEU A 220 -7.95 -7.56 -13.71
CA LEU A 220 -7.59 -8.82 -13.02
C LEU A 220 -6.87 -9.83 -13.92
N HIS A 221 -7.04 -9.75 -15.24
CA HIS A 221 -6.45 -10.70 -16.20
C HIS A 221 -5.57 -10.01 -17.25
N SER A 222 -5.24 -8.74 -17.04
CA SER A 222 -4.51 -7.91 -18.00
C SER A 222 -3.29 -7.25 -17.34
N GLU A 223 -2.23 -7.01 -18.12
CA GLU A 223 -1.05 -6.26 -17.64
C GLU A 223 -1.32 -4.76 -17.51
N LYS A 224 -2.37 -4.26 -18.17
CA LYS A 224 -2.81 -2.86 -18.14
C LYS A 224 -4.23 -2.77 -17.60
N SER A 225 -4.46 -1.72 -16.84
CA SER A 225 -5.77 -1.33 -16.36
C SER A 225 -6.64 -0.90 -17.52
N SER A 226 -7.94 -1.15 -17.38
CA SER A 226 -8.96 -0.77 -18.35
C SER A 226 -10.24 -0.37 -17.62
N PRO A 227 -11.12 0.42 -18.25
CA PRO A 227 -12.41 0.75 -17.66
C PRO A 227 -13.22 -0.50 -17.28
N LEU A 228 -14.05 -0.36 -16.25
CA LEU A 228 -14.94 -1.41 -15.81
C LEU A 228 -16.06 -1.66 -16.82
N TYR A 229 -16.47 -2.91 -16.97
CA TYR A 229 -17.69 -3.27 -17.70
C TYR A 229 -18.83 -3.51 -16.74
N PHE A 230 -19.94 -2.80 -16.95
CA PHE A 230 -21.15 -2.95 -16.15
C PHE A 230 -22.13 -3.86 -16.89
N ALA A 231 -22.62 -4.89 -16.21
CA ALA A 231 -23.67 -5.74 -16.76
C ALA A 231 -25.00 -4.96 -16.85
N VAL A 232 -25.84 -5.32 -17.81
CA VAL A 232 -27.20 -4.74 -17.93
C VAL A 232 -28.09 -5.22 -16.78
N GLU A 233 -27.92 -6.48 -16.38
CA GLU A 233 -28.69 -7.10 -15.30
C GLU A 233 -27.97 -6.92 -13.95
N ALA A 234 -28.79 -6.75 -12.90
CA ALA A 234 -28.34 -6.79 -11.52
C ALA A 234 -28.58 -8.19 -10.92
N ARG A 235 -27.87 -8.51 -9.84
CA ARG A 235 -28.13 -9.68 -8.99
C ARG A 235 -28.96 -9.30 -7.78
N ASP A 236 -29.55 -10.29 -7.13
CA ASP A 236 -30.15 -10.11 -5.81
C ASP A 236 -29.09 -9.83 -4.74
N THR A 237 -29.50 -9.12 -3.69
CA THR A 237 -28.65 -8.88 -2.53
C THR A 237 -28.35 -10.20 -1.82
N PRO A 238 -27.08 -10.51 -1.50
CA PRO A 238 -26.74 -11.75 -0.83
C PRO A 238 -27.38 -11.82 0.56
N ASP A 239 -27.94 -12.97 0.91
CA ASP A 239 -28.55 -13.27 2.21
C ASP A 239 -27.61 -14.03 3.16
N ALA A 240 -26.52 -14.59 2.62
CA ALA A 240 -25.54 -15.38 3.37
C ALA A 240 -24.61 -14.54 4.28
N PHE A 241 -24.57 -13.22 4.13
CA PHE A 241 -23.76 -12.29 4.92
C PHE A 241 -24.32 -10.87 4.83
N LYS A 242 -24.00 -10.03 5.81
CA LYS A 242 -24.37 -8.61 5.79
C LYS A 242 -23.28 -7.78 5.12
N ILE A 243 -23.64 -6.81 4.30
CA ILE A 243 -22.67 -5.93 3.63
C ILE A 243 -22.43 -4.67 4.45
N PHE A 244 -21.16 -4.32 4.60
CA PHE A 244 -20.70 -3.10 5.29
C PHE A 244 -19.78 -2.30 4.37
N ARG A 245 -19.75 -0.98 4.58
CA ARG A 245 -18.96 -0.04 3.78
C ARG A 245 -18.35 1.06 4.64
N GLY A 246 -17.27 1.65 4.13
CA GLY A 246 -16.76 2.92 4.60
C GLY A 246 -15.50 3.32 3.85
N SER A 247 -14.59 4.00 4.55
CA SER A 247 -13.39 4.53 3.91
C SER A 247 -12.49 3.38 3.39
N PRO A 248 -11.90 3.49 2.18
CA PRO A 248 -10.96 2.49 1.66
C PRO A 248 -9.59 2.57 2.34
N TRP A 249 -9.38 3.56 3.21
CA TRP A 249 -8.15 3.77 3.97
C TRP A 249 -8.30 3.25 5.40
N MET A 250 -7.37 2.38 5.81
CA MET A 250 -7.50 1.58 7.01
C MET A 250 -6.15 1.33 7.70
N ILE A 251 -6.23 0.95 8.97
CA ILE A 251 -5.12 0.39 9.74
C ILE A 251 -5.56 -0.96 10.29
N LEU A 252 -5.04 -2.04 9.70
CA LEU A 252 -5.52 -3.40 9.93
C LEU A 252 -4.47 -4.22 10.67
N THR A 253 -4.90 -5.06 11.61
CA THR A 253 -3.98 -5.92 12.36
C THR A 253 -3.35 -7.00 11.50
N ARG A 254 -2.14 -7.42 11.89
CA ARG A 254 -1.47 -8.56 11.25
C ARG A 254 -2.31 -9.83 11.28
N SER A 255 -2.94 -10.14 12.42
CA SER A 255 -3.82 -11.31 12.55
C SER A 255 -4.99 -11.27 11.59
N PHE A 256 -5.60 -10.10 11.37
CA PHE A 256 -6.69 -9.95 10.42
C PHE A 256 -6.22 -10.10 8.97
N MET A 257 -5.05 -9.55 8.63
CA MET A 257 -4.47 -9.76 7.30
C MET A 257 -4.09 -11.22 7.06
N GLU A 258 -3.54 -11.91 8.05
CA GLU A 258 -3.31 -13.37 7.97
C GLU A 258 -4.61 -14.13 7.75
N TYR A 259 -5.71 -13.74 8.41
CA TYR A 259 -7.04 -14.32 8.18
C TYR A 259 -7.51 -14.13 6.74
N CYS A 260 -7.36 -12.92 6.20
CA CYS A 260 -7.76 -12.61 4.83
C CYS A 260 -6.93 -13.35 3.78
N ILE A 261 -5.63 -13.52 4.02
CA ILE A 261 -4.69 -14.16 3.07
C ILE A 261 -4.72 -15.68 3.17
N ASN A 262 -4.65 -16.24 4.38
CA ASN A 262 -4.62 -17.69 4.57
C ASN A 262 -6.02 -18.30 4.46
N GLY A 263 -7.07 -17.56 4.86
CA GLY A 263 -8.46 -17.98 4.80
C GLY A 263 -8.70 -19.32 5.50
N TRP A 264 -8.31 -19.51 6.76
CA TRP A 264 -8.62 -20.78 7.44
C TRP A 264 -10.13 -21.01 7.56
N ASP A 265 -10.91 -19.95 7.63
CA ASP A 265 -12.36 -19.95 7.39
C ASP A 265 -12.66 -19.61 5.92
N ASN A 266 -13.81 -20.04 5.41
CA ASN A 266 -14.20 -19.81 4.02
C ASN A 266 -14.77 -18.40 3.77
N LEU A 267 -15.11 -17.64 4.82
CA LEU A 267 -15.73 -16.31 4.70
C LEU A 267 -14.90 -15.35 3.83
N PRO A 268 -13.58 -15.13 4.04
CA PRO A 268 -12.79 -14.25 3.19
C PRO A 268 -12.82 -14.66 1.71
N ARG A 269 -12.68 -15.97 1.41
CA ARG A 269 -12.71 -16.48 0.03
C ARG A 269 -14.07 -16.25 -0.64
N ARG A 270 -15.16 -16.54 0.06
CA ARG A 270 -16.52 -16.33 -0.43
C ARG A 270 -16.77 -14.84 -0.71
N LEU A 271 -16.33 -13.96 0.19
CA LEU A 271 -16.45 -12.53 0.00
C LEU A 271 -15.58 -12.03 -1.16
N LEU A 272 -14.37 -12.57 -1.38
CA LEU A 272 -13.57 -12.25 -2.56
C LEU A 272 -14.26 -12.61 -3.87
N MET A 273 -14.93 -13.76 -3.93
CA MET A 273 -15.73 -14.14 -5.11
C MET A 273 -16.90 -13.18 -5.37
N PHE A 274 -17.52 -12.65 -4.31
CA PHE A 274 -18.61 -11.70 -4.43
C PHE A 274 -18.11 -10.31 -4.87
N PHE A 275 -17.09 -9.79 -4.16
CA PHE A 275 -16.52 -8.45 -4.36
C PHE A 275 -15.61 -8.36 -5.60
N SER A 276 -15.25 -9.49 -6.22
CA SER A 276 -14.60 -9.46 -7.54
C SER A 276 -15.49 -8.86 -8.63
N ASN A 277 -16.82 -8.91 -8.42
CA ASN A 277 -17.83 -8.42 -9.35
C ASN A 277 -18.59 -7.18 -8.85
N VAL A 278 -17.94 -6.34 -8.03
CA VAL A 278 -18.50 -5.12 -7.43
C VAL A 278 -17.57 -3.95 -7.70
N ALA A 279 -18.13 -2.76 -7.96
CA ALA A 279 -17.34 -1.53 -8.02
C ALA A 279 -16.96 -1.02 -6.62
N TYR A 280 -15.78 -0.45 -6.50
CA TYR A 280 -15.17 0.05 -5.27
C TYR A 280 -15.10 -1.00 -4.13
N PRO A 281 -14.61 -2.23 -4.39
CA PRO A 281 -14.63 -3.27 -3.38
C PRO A 281 -13.69 -3.00 -2.19
N MET A 282 -12.67 -2.15 -2.37
CA MET A 282 -11.80 -1.67 -1.28
C MET A 282 -12.56 -0.99 -0.14
N GLU A 283 -13.69 -0.36 -0.44
CA GLU A 283 -14.52 0.34 0.55
C GLU A 283 -15.42 -0.59 1.34
N SER A 284 -15.46 -1.89 1.04
CA SER A 284 -16.50 -2.78 1.61
C SER A 284 -16.02 -4.18 1.94
N TYR A 285 -15.02 -4.70 1.24
CA TYR A 285 -14.51 -6.06 1.48
C TYR A 285 -14.04 -6.22 2.92
N PHE A 286 -13.09 -5.38 3.38
CA PHE A 286 -12.51 -5.51 4.71
C PHE A 286 -13.54 -5.24 5.82
N HIS A 287 -14.40 -4.21 5.68
CA HIS A 287 -15.51 -3.96 6.62
C HIS A 287 -16.43 -5.17 6.73
N THR A 288 -16.76 -5.78 5.58
CA THR A 288 -17.66 -6.95 5.52
C THR A 288 -17.02 -8.18 6.14
N VAL A 289 -15.74 -8.45 5.89
CA VAL A 289 -15.01 -9.56 6.53
C VAL A 289 -14.94 -9.35 8.05
N LEU A 290 -14.59 -8.15 8.52
CA LEU A 290 -14.49 -7.83 9.95
C LEU A 290 -15.83 -8.07 10.67
N CYS A 291 -16.93 -7.51 10.13
CA CYS A 291 -18.23 -7.60 10.79
C CYS A 291 -18.91 -8.97 10.73
N ASN A 292 -18.63 -9.77 9.70
CA ASN A 292 -19.19 -11.12 9.59
C ASN A 292 -18.31 -12.18 10.25
N SER A 293 -17.11 -11.83 10.73
CA SER A 293 -16.23 -12.75 11.46
C SER A 293 -16.46 -12.69 12.96
N GLN A 294 -16.71 -13.85 13.58
CA GLN A 294 -16.90 -13.94 15.04
C GLN A 294 -15.63 -13.56 15.83
N GLU A 295 -14.45 -13.80 15.25
CA GLU A 295 -13.16 -13.51 15.86
C GLU A 295 -12.84 -12.01 15.84
N PHE A 296 -13.17 -11.32 14.75
CA PHE A 296 -12.76 -9.93 14.53
C PHE A 296 -13.83 -8.87 14.79
N LYS A 297 -15.12 -9.22 14.82
CA LYS A 297 -16.22 -8.23 14.98
C LYS A 297 -16.12 -7.32 16.22
N ASN A 298 -15.45 -7.78 17.28
CA ASN A 298 -15.30 -7.05 18.55
C ASN A 298 -13.94 -6.32 18.66
N THR A 299 -13.19 -6.26 17.55
CA THR A 299 -11.86 -5.65 17.49
C THR A 299 -11.86 -4.34 16.71
N ILE A 300 -13.03 -3.87 16.29
CA ILE A 300 -13.17 -2.77 15.34
C ILE A 300 -13.23 -1.44 16.09
N VAL A 301 -12.48 -0.46 15.63
CA VAL A 301 -12.54 0.92 16.07
C VAL A 301 -12.99 1.77 14.87
N ASP A 302 -14.17 2.39 14.94
CA ASP A 302 -14.70 3.33 13.92
C ASP A 302 -13.98 4.69 13.94
N ASN A 303 -12.69 4.65 13.64
CA ASN A 303 -11.85 5.80 13.37
C ASN A 303 -10.61 5.32 12.61
N ASN A 304 -10.48 5.65 11.32
CA ASN A 304 -9.32 5.26 10.51
C ASN A 304 -8.09 6.18 10.68
N LEU A 305 -8.17 7.18 11.56
CA LEU A 305 -7.13 8.18 11.85
C LEU A 305 -6.70 9.03 10.64
N ILE A 306 -7.57 9.14 9.64
CA ILE A 306 -7.30 9.88 8.40
C ILE A 306 -8.34 10.97 8.23
N TYR A 307 -7.88 12.22 8.14
CA TYR A 307 -8.72 13.32 7.70
C TYR A 307 -8.81 13.35 6.19
N SER A 308 -10.03 13.32 5.65
CA SER A 308 -10.25 13.54 4.22
C SER A 308 -11.41 14.48 3.96
N LEU A 309 -11.26 15.36 2.96
CA LEU A 309 -12.31 16.31 2.56
C LEU A 309 -13.58 15.60 2.06
N PHE A 310 -13.43 14.39 1.53
CA PHE A 310 -14.53 13.64 0.93
C PHE A 310 -14.35 12.14 1.22
N ASP A 311 -14.91 11.66 2.32
CA ASP A 311 -15.25 10.23 2.44
C ASP A 311 -16.48 9.86 1.57
N ASP A 312 -17.09 10.83 0.87
CA ASP A 312 -18.45 10.72 0.31
C ASP A 312 -18.59 10.82 -1.21
N ASP A 313 -17.60 11.31 -1.97
CA ASP A 313 -17.68 11.34 -3.45
C ASP A 313 -16.28 11.26 -4.10
N PRO A 314 -15.98 10.23 -4.92
CA PRO A 314 -14.73 10.14 -5.66
C PRO A 314 -14.65 11.10 -6.86
N SER A 315 -15.67 11.93 -7.14
CA SER A 315 -15.58 12.97 -8.17
C SER A 315 -14.66 14.12 -7.69
N GLU A 316 -13.38 13.95 -8.00
CA GLU A 316 -12.26 14.85 -7.69
C GLU A 316 -12.51 16.33 -8.04
N SER A 317 -12.02 17.23 -7.17
CA SER A 317 -11.32 18.45 -7.65
C SER A 317 -10.59 19.23 -6.55
N GLN A 318 -10.95 19.06 -5.27
CA GLN A 318 -10.37 19.87 -4.20
C GLN A 318 -9.26 19.15 -3.47
N LEU A 319 -8.08 19.77 -3.49
CA LEU A 319 -6.90 19.36 -2.74
C LEU A 319 -6.91 20.07 -1.38
N LEU A 320 -6.31 19.43 -0.38
CA LEU A 320 -6.02 20.08 0.88
C LEU A 320 -4.95 21.16 0.67
N ASP A 321 -5.27 22.36 1.14
CA ASP A 321 -4.42 23.55 1.03
C ASP A 321 -4.32 24.27 2.40
N MET A 322 -3.75 25.47 2.39
CA MET A 322 -3.56 26.28 3.59
C MET A 322 -4.86 26.65 4.31
N SER A 323 -5.99 26.73 3.61
CA SER A 323 -7.29 27.08 4.22
C SER A 323 -7.81 25.99 5.15
N HIS A 324 -7.32 24.75 5.00
CA HIS A 324 -7.72 23.59 5.77
C HIS A 324 -6.77 23.29 6.94
N TYR A 325 -5.66 24.01 7.07
CA TYR A 325 -4.58 23.68 8.01
C TYR A 325 -5.05 23.61 9.47
N ASP A 326 -5.77 24.64 9.95
CA ASP A 326 -6.18 24.69 11.36
C ASP A 326 -7.15 23.54 11.69
N THR A 327 -8.11 23.26 10.79
CA THR A 327 -9.04 22.12 10.91
C THR A 327 -8.30 20.78 10.99
N MET A 328 -7.26 20.58 10.16
CA MET A 328 -6.45 19.36 10.19
C MET A 328 -5.74 19.16 11.53
N MET A 329 -5.22 20.24 12.12
CA MET A 329 -4.51 20.18 13.42
C MET A 329 -5.46 19.99 14.60
N GLU A 330 -6.70 20.45 14.48
CA GLU A 330 -7.71 20.32 15.53
C GLU A 330 -8.29 18.91 15.62
N ILE A 331 -8.56 18.25 14.49
CA ILE A 331 -9.32 16.99 14.43
C ILE A 331 -8.61 15.81 15.12
N GLY A 332 -7.27 15.85 15.22
CA GLY A 332 -6.47 14.81 15.86
C GLY A 332 -6.27 13.55 15.01
N ALA A 333 -6.47 13.63 13.69
CA ALA A 333 -6.11 12.55 12.77
C ALA A 333 -4.57 12.41 12.67
N ALA A 334 -4.08 11.20 12.44
CA ALA A 334 -2.66 10.93 12.23
C ALA A 334 -2.18 11.34 10.82
N PHE A 335 -3.09 11.27 9.84
CA PHE A 335 -2.82 11.59 8.44
C PHE A 335 -3.93 12.46 7.86
N ALA A 336 -3.63 13.14 6.74
CA ALA A 336 -4.63 13.79 5.92
C ALA A 336 -4.44 13.53 4.42
N ARG A 337 -5.51 13.68 3.63
CA ARG A 337 -5.51 13.54 2.18
C ARG A 337 -6.74 14.16 1.48
N PRO A 338 -6.69 14.44 0.17
CA PRO A 338 -5.52 14.37 -0.71
C PRO A 338 -4.76 15.69 -0.79
N PHE A 339 -3.43 15.61 -0.82
CA PHE A 339 -2.55 16.74 -1.14
C PHE A 339 -2.07 16.70 -2.59
N GLY A 340 -1.86 17.89 -3.16
CA GLY A 340 -1.14 18.10 -4.42
C GLY A 340 0.36 17.90 -4.29
N GLU A 341 1.06 17.96 -5.42
CA GLU A 341 2.53 18.08 -5.41
C GLU A 341 2.89 19.53 -5.08
N ASP A 342 3.87 19.74 -4.20
CA ASP A 342 4.42 21.06 -3.83
C ASP A 342 3.43 22.10 -3.25
N GLU A 343 2.39 21.63 -2.57
CA GLU A 343 1.48 22.51 -1.82
C GLU A 343 2.18 23.19 -0.64
N LEU A 344 2.00 24.51 -0.47
CA LEU A 344 2.59 25.29 0.63
C LEU A 344 2.18 24.78 2.02
N VAL A 345 1.01 24.14 2.11
CA VAL A 345 0.56 23.52 3.36
C VAL A 345 1.47 22.37 3.79
N LEU A 346 2.06 21.64 2.84
CA LEU A 346 3.02 20.57 3.15
C LEU A 346 4.31 21.13 3.73
N GLU A 347 4.80 22.26 3.21
CA GLU A 347 5.96 22.97 3.79
C GLU A 347 5.66 23.44 5.22
N LYS A 348 4.46 24.00 5.45
CA LYS A 348 4.03 24.39 6.80
C LYS A 348 3.95 23.20 7.76
N ILE A 349 3.52 22.03 7.29
CA ILE A 349 3.52 20.80 8.09
C ILE A 349 4.95 20.32 8.35
N ASP A 350 5.81 20.32 7.34
CA ASP A 350 7.23 19.96 7.47
C ASP A 350 7.94 20.81 8.53
N ASP A 351 7.71 22.13 8.51
CA ASP A 351 8.36 23.07 9.42
C ASP A 351 7.77 23.04 10.84
N LEU A 352 6.44 23.13 10.97
CA LEU A 352 5.80 23.36 12.27
C LEU A 352 5.44 22.07 13.03
N VAL A 353 5.28 20.96 12.32
CA VAL A 353 4.79 19.70 12.89
C VAL A 353 5.89 18.65 12.89
N LEU A 354 6.54 18.45 11.75
CA LEU A 354 7.51 17.36 11.56
C LEU A 354 8.96 17.79 11.85
N ASN A 355 9.21 19.11 11.91
CA ASN A 355 10.53 19.72 12.11
C ASN A 355 11.60 19.09 11.19
N ARG A 356 11.32 19.06 9.90
CA ARG A 356 12.17 18.44 8.87
C ARG A 356 12.43 19.41 7.72
N SER A 357 13.58 19.26 7.06
CA SER A 357 13.81 19.88 5.76
C SER A 357 13.08 19.09 4.65
N LEU A 358 12.76 19.75 3.54
CA LEU A 358 11.99 19.18 2.41
C LEU A 358 12.50 17.80 1.95
N ASN A 359 13.82 17.61 1.91
CA ASN A 359 14.48 16.36 1.48
C ASN A 359 15.08 15.54 2.64
N GLY A 360 14.90 15.99 3.89
CA GLY A 360 15.38 15.28 5.07
C GLY A 360 14.53 14.07 5.40
N ILE A 361 14.90 13.29 6.41
CA ILE A 361 14.04 12.31 7.10
C ILE A 361 13.62 12.93 8.44
N VAL A 362 12.39 12.68 8.89
CA VAL A 362 11.96 13.12 10.24
C VAL A 362 12.83 12.46 11.29
N LYS A 363 13.38 13.27 12.19
CA LYS A 363 14.17 12.76 13.31
C LYS A 363 13.26 12.17 14.37
N GLY A 364 13.55 10.94 14.78
CA GLY A 364 12.98 10.31 15.96
C GLY A 364 14.03 10.19 17.06
N GLU A 365 13.66 9.61 18.19
CA GLU A 365 14.59 9.40 19.31
C GLU A 365 15.73 8.44 18.92
N TRP A 366 15.48 7.52 17.98
CA TRP A 366 16.49 6.59 17.42
C TRP A 366 17.69 7.27 16.74
N CYS A 367 17.61 8.58 16.49
CA CYS A 367 18.65 9.38 15.83
C CYS A 367 18.89 10.76 16.47
N SER A 368 18.39 10.98 17.69
CA SER A 368 18.32 12.30 18.35
C SER A 368 19.69 12.89 18.73
N SER A 369 20.73 12.06 18.91
CA SER A 369 22.08 12.51 19.27
C SER A 369 22.85 13.17 18.11
N SER A 370 22.34 13.06 16.88
CA SER A 370 22.93 13.69 15.71
C SER A 370 22.29 15.07 15.43
N ASN A 371 23.09 16.13 15.54
CA ASN A 371 22.70 17.46 15.04
C ASN A 371 22.61 17.51 13.51
N LEU A 372 22.99 16.43 12.81
CA LEU A 372 23.02 16.33 11.36
C LEU A 372 21.62 16.09 10.79
N GLU A 373 21.27 16.78 9.71
CA GLU A 373 20.11 16.37 8.92
C GLU A 373 20.35 14.99 8.32
N ILE A 374 19.35 14.11 8.44
CA ILE A 374 19.40 12.80 7.80
C ILE A 374 18.96 13.00 6.36
N ASN A 375 19.92 12.92 5.45
CA ASN A 375 19.69 13.03 4.02
C ASN A 375 20.26 11.79 3.32
N LYS A 376 20.26 11.84 1.99
CA LYS A 376 20.69 10.75 1.12
C LYS A 376 22.09 10.20 1.45
N SER A 377 23.03 11.03 1.88
CA SER A 377 24.44 10.64 2.06
C SER A 377 24.84 10.31 3.50
N THR A 378 23.98 10.59 4.49
CA THR A 378 24.28 10.42 5.91
C THR A 378 24.50 8.94 6.24
N LYS A 379 25.63 8.61 6.88
CA LYS A 379 25.93 7.21 7.25
C LYS A 379 25.24 6.86 8.57
N VAL A 380 24.71 5.64 8.67
CA VAL A 380 24.05 5.17 9.90
C VAL A 380 24.99 5.16 11.11
N SER A 381 26.27 4.86 10.91
CA SER A 381 27.32 4.94 11.95
C SER A 381 27.50 6.34 12.56
N GLU A 382 26.98 7.39 11.92
CA GLU A 382 27.06 8.78 12.37
C GLU A 382 25.79 9.23 13.13
N ILE A 383 24.76 8.38 13.19
CA ILE A 383 23.39 8.78 13.57
C ILE A 383 22.77 7.87 14.65
N VAL A 384 22.99 6.56 14.57
CA VAL A 384 22.19 5.59 15.32
C VAL A 384 22.77 5.37 16.71
N GLU A 385 22.01 5.77 17.73
CA GLU A 385 22.12 5.12 19.03
C GLU A 385 21.51 3.72 18.90
N ASP A 386 22.15 2.70 19.47
CA ASP A 386 21.85 1.26 19.24
C ASP A 386 20.40 0.81 19.55
N ASN A 387 19.49 1.71 19.89
CA ASN A 387 18.15 1.40 20.37
C ASN A 387 17.02 2.04 19.53
N ILE A 388 16.54 1.30 18.54
CA ILE A 388 15.35 1.63 17.72
C ILE A 388 14.02 1.42 18.45
N ASP A 389 14.05 1.02 19.72
CA ASP A 389 12.86 0.77 20.54
C ASP A 389 12.44 2.00 21.36
N VAL A 390 13.26 3.06 21.40
CA VAL A 390 12.94 4.31 22.11
C VAL A 390 12.18 5.25 21.18
N VAL A 391 11.05 5.78 21.67
CA VAL A 391 10.25 6.78 20.97
C VAL A 391 9.94 7.94 21.91
N LYS A 392 9.97 9.16 21.37
CA LYS A 392 9.68 10.37 22.15
C LYS A 392 8.42 11.06 21.63
N ALA A 393 7.41 11.11 22.48
CA ALA A 393 6.17 11.82 22.18
C ALA A 393 6.37 13.34 22.19
N GLY A 394 5.91 13.99 21.14
CA GLY A 394 5.57 15.40 21.11
C GLY A 394 4.13 15.66 21.57
N LEU A 395 3.68 16.89 21.38
CA LEU A 395 2.33 17.34 21.76
C LEU A 395 1.24 16.55 21.01
N PHE A 396 1.44 16.33 19.71
CA PHE A 396 0.47 15.63 18.86
C PHE A 396 0.34 14.15 19.24
N GLY A 397 1.44 13.47 19.58
CA GLY A 397 1.40 12.08 20.05
C GLY A 397 0.71 11.92 21.39
N MET A 398 0.90 12.85 22.33
CA MET A 398 0.16 12.86 23.60
C MET A 398 -1.35 13.08 23.39
N LYS A 399 -1.72 14.00 22.48
CA LYS A 399 -3.13 14.24 22.12
C LYS A 399 -3.76 13.00 21.48
N LEU A 400 -3.10 12.40 20.48
CA LEU A 400 -3.58 11.19 19.82
C LEU A 400 -3.73 10.03 20.81
N ARG A 401 -2.73 9.82 21.68
CA ARG A 401 -2.81 8.79 22.72
C ARG A 401 -4.05 8.96 23.60
N THR A 402 -4.31 10.17 24.06
CA THR A 402 -5.48 10.46 24.91
C THR A 402 -6.79 10.13 24.17
N GLN A 403 -6.89 10.53 22.89
CA GLN A 403 -8.05 10.21 22.06
C GLN A 403 -8.23 8.70 21.86
N LEU A 404 -7.15 7.97 21.58
CA LEU A 404 -7.20 6.51 21.41
C LEU A 404 -7.56 5.79 22.72
N ASP A 405 -7.01 6.24 23.85
CA ASP A 405 -7.35 5.71 25.18
C ASP A 405 -8.84 5.96 25.50
N GLU A 406 -9.41 7.11 25.15
CA GLU A 406 -10.84 7.39 25.31
C GLU A 406 -11.71 6.49 24.41
N ILE A 407 -11.33 6.32 23.15
CA ILE A 407 -12.04 5.44 22.20
C ILE A 407 -12.05 4.00 22.71
N VAL A 408 -10.91 3.49 23.18
CA VAL A 408 -10.78 2.12 23.71
C VAL A 408 -11.46 1.98 25.08
N ASN A 409 -11.40 2.96 25.97
CA ASN A 409 -12.01 2.84 27.30
C ASN A 409 -13.53 3.03 27.29
N SER A 410 -14.07 3.83 26.37
CA SER A 410 -15.52 4.09 26.27
C SER A 410 -16.36 2.86 25.87
N GLY A 411 -15.73 1.76 25.44
CA GLY A 411 -16.45 0.56 25.00
C GLY A 411 -17.21 0.71 23.68
N ARG A 412 -17.09 1.86 22.99
CA ARG A 412 -17.74 2.14 21.70
C ARG A 412 -17.35 1.13 20.61
N TYR A 413 -16.13 0.60 20.66
CA TYR A 413 -15.61 -0.46 19.80
C TYR A 413 -16.31 -1.84 19.93
N ARG A 414 -17.15 -2.07 20.97
CA ARG A 414 -17.76 -3.39 21.25
C ARG A 414 -19.24 -3.54 20.93
N THR A 415 -19.99 -2.45 20.71
CA THR A 415 -21.47 -2.54 20.82
C THR A 415 -22.30 -2.07 19.64
N SER A 416 -21.83 -1.23 18.72
CA SER A 416 -22.73 -0.60 17.72
C SER A 416 -22.31 -0.67 16.25
N GLU A 417 -21.06 -0.97 15.93
CA GLU A 417 -20.54 -0.61 14.60
C GLU A 417 -21.00 -1.58 13.48
N CYS A 418 -21.11 -2.87 13.76
CA CYS A 418 -21.66 -3.86 12.82
C CYS A 418 -23.19 -3.95 12.81
N GLN A 419 -23.89 -2.90 13.25
CA GLN A 419 -25.36 -2.89 13.31
C GLN A 419 -26.01 -2.27 12.07
N PHE A 420 -25.35 -1.32 11.40
CA PHE A 420 -25.90 -0.62 10.24
C PHE A 420 -25.53 -1.33 8.94
N GLN A 421 -26.37 -2.27 8.54
CA GLN A 421 -26.31 -2.88 7.21
C GLN A 421 -26.77 -1.87 6.16
N LEU A 422 -26.04 -1.78 5.04
CA LEU A 422 -26.57 -1.13 3.84
C LEU A 422 -27.66 -2.04 3.27
N VAL A 423 -28.92 -1.59 3.34
CA VAL A 423 -30.07 -2.18 2.64
C VAL A 423 -30.28 -1.46 1.33
#